data_AF-A0A6D1AFX0-F1
#
_entry.id   AF-A0A6D1AFX0-F1
#
_cell.length_a   1.000
_cell.length_b   1.000
_cell.length_c   1.000
_cell.angle_alpha   90.00
_cell.angle_beta   90.00
_cell.angle_gamma   90.00
#
_symmetry.space_group_name_H-M   'P 1'
#
loop_
_entity.id
_entity.type
_entity.pdbx_description
1 polymer ?
#
loop_
_entity_poly.entity_id
_entity_poly.type
_entity_poly.pdbx_seq_one_letter_code
_entity_poly.pdbx_strand_id
1 'polypeptide(L)' 'LGMQDTLSVTMDEMLIFTKAVSRGAKKSFVLADMPFMSYQSSDRDAILNASRFIKESHANGVKVEGGIEIASKIKLISQS' A
#
# COMPACT_ATOMS: atom_id res chain seq x y z
N LEU A 1 4.95 -11.06 11.58
CA LEU A 1 4.72 -10.54 12.94
C LEU A 1 4.04 -11.55 13.88
N GLY A 2 3.49 -12.68 13.39
CA GLY A 2 2.85 -13.67 14.27
C GLY A 2 1.47 -13.24 14.79
N MET A 3 0.81 -12.32 14.09
CA MET A 3 -0.52 -11.80 14.43
C MET A 3 -1.61 -12.79 14.01
N GLN A 4 -2.76 -12.72 14.67
CA GLN A 4 -3.89 -13.62 14.43
C GLN A 4 -4.64 -13.31 13.12
N ASP A 5 -4.54 -12.07 12.63
CA ASP A 5 -5.18 -11.60 11.41
C ASP A 5 -4.32 -10.58 10.65
N THR A 6 -4.79 -10.16 9.47
CA THR A 6 -4.22 -9.11 8.64
C THR A 6 -4.72 -7.71 8.99
N LEU A 7 -5.72 -7.59 9.88
CA LEU A 7 -6.31 -6.32 10.30
C LEU A 7 -5.39 -5.55 11.24
N SER A 8 -4.53 -6.28 11.94
CA SER A 8 -3.63 -5.75 12.96
C SER A 8 -2.38 -5.06 12.42
N VAL A 9 -2.08 -5.19 11.12
CA VAL A 9 -0.87 -4.58 10.53
C VAL A 9 -1.05 -3.10 10.27
N THR A 10 -0.05 -2.30 10.63
CA THR A 10 -0.06 -0.85 10.43
C THR A 10 0.60 -0.43 9.12
N MET A 11 0.36 0.82 8.70
CA MET A 11 1.06 1.45 7.58
C MET A 11 2.58 1.46 7.78
N ASP A 12 3.05 1.82 8.97
CA ASP A 12 4.48 1.98 9.21
C ASP A 12 5.22 0.64 9.20
N GLU A 13 4.60 -0.43 9.70
CA GLU A 13 5.14 -1.79 9.58
C GLU A 13 5.24 -2.23 8.12
N MET A 14 4.19 -2.02 7.33
CA MET A 14 4.22 -2.38 5.91
C MET A 14 5.24 -1.57 5.12
N LEU A 15 5.45 -0.29 5.44
CA LEU A 15 6.49 0.53 4.84
C LEU A 15 7.90 0.00 5.16
N ILE A 16 8.15 -0.43 6.41
CA ILE A 16 9.44 -1.01 6.82
C ILE A 16 9.72 -2.30 6.02
N PHE A 17 8.74 -3.21 5.94
CA PHE A 17 8.92 -4.48 5.21
C PHE A 17 9.10 -4.24 3.72
N THR A 18 8.28 -3.36 3.13
CA THR A 18 8.38 -3.03 1.71
C THR A 18 9.74 -2.41 1.41
N LYS A 19 10.23 -1.49 2.24
CA LYS A 19 11.57 -0.90 2.08
C LYS A 19 12.68 -1.94 2.16
N ALA A 20 12.55 -2.93 3.05
CA ALA A 20 13.51 -4.03 3.13
C ALA A 20 13.52 -4.86 1.84
N VAL A 21 12.34 -5.21 1.31
CA VAL A 21 12.20 -5.95 0.05
C VAL A 21 12.75 -5.14 -1.13
N SER A 22 12.36 -3.87 -1.29
CA SER A 22 12.82 -3.00 -2.38
C SER A 22 14.33 -2.81 -2.41
N ARG A 23 15.01 -2.84 -1.25
CA ARG A 23 16.48 -2.81 -1.21
C ARG A 23 17.11 -4.05 -1.85
N GLY A 24 16.52 -5.22 -1.68
CA GLY A 24 17.02 -6.48 -2.24
C GLY A 24 16.56 -6.74 -3.67
N ALA A 25 15.33 -6.35 -4.02
CA ALA A 25 14.69 -6.64 -5.30
C ALA A 25 15.12 -5.67 -6.41
N LYS A 26 16.34 -5.83 -6.95
CA LYS A 26 16.90 -4.91 -7.97
C LYS A 26 16.29 -5.01 -9.36
N LYS A 27 15.65 -6.13 -9.69
CA LYS A 27 15.11 -6.43 -11.04
C LYS A 27 13.65 -6.86 -11.03
N SER A 28 13.02 -6.96 -9.86
CA SER A 28 11.65 -7.42 -9.72
C SER A 28 10.72 -6.22 -9.55
N PHE A 29 9.48 -6.35 -10.01
CA PHE A 29 8.42 -5.39 -9.71
C PHE A 29 7.94 -5.59 -8.27
N VAL A 30 8.14 -4.60 -7.40
CA VAL A 30 7.72 -4.64 -6.01
C VAL A 30 6.32 -4.04 -5.89
N LEU A 31 5.32 -4.90 -5.67
CA LEU A 31 3.94 -4.52 -5.38
C LEU A 31 3.73 -4.55 -3.86
N ALA A 32 3.43 -3.39 -3.26
CA ALA A 32 3.19 -3.28 -1.82
C ALA A 32 1.71 -3.43 -1.49
N ASP A 33 1.38 -4.13 -0.41
CA ASP A 33 -0.01 -4.25 0.02
C ASP A 33 -0.40 -3.12 0.97
N MET A 34 -1.50 -2.43 0.69
CA MET A 34 -2.03 -1.41 1.59
C MET A 34 -2.82 -2.07 2.74
N PRO A 35 -2.47 -1.79 4.01
CA PRO A 35 -3.20 -2.30 5.16
C PRO A 35 -4.70 -2.01 5.13
N PHE A 36 -5.47 -2.82 5.86
CA PHE A 36 -6.88 -2.56 6.08
C PHE A 36 -7.13 -1.16 6.68
N MET A 37 -8.24 -0.52 6.31
CA MET A 37 -8.60 0.86 6.65
C MET A 37 -7.64 1.97 6.17
N SER A 38 -6.50 1.65 5.54
CA SER A 38 -5.54 2.67 5.10
C SER A 38 -5.95 3.40 3.80
N TYR A 39 -6.95 2.90 3.08
CA TYR A 39 -7.47 3.54 1.86
C TYR A 39 -8.99 3.69 1.86
N GLN A 40 -9.70 2.95 2.71
CA GLN A 40 -11.16 2.98 2.80
C GLN A 40 -11.68 4.27 3.44
N SER A 41 -10.93 4.86 4.37
CA SER A 41 -11.35 6.01 5.19
C SER A 41 -11.69 7.26 4.37
N SER A 42 -10.84 7.63 3.41
CA SER A 42 -11.05 8.78 2.55
C SER A 42 -10.22 8.68 1.27
N ASP A 43 -10.58 9.47 0.26
CA ASP A 43 -9.81 9.55 -1.00
C ASP A 43 -8.43 10.18 -0.78
N ARG A 44 -8.36 11.15 0.13
CA ARG A 44 -7.11 11.77 0.55
C ARG A 44 -6.17 10.73 1.17
N ASP A 45 -6.67 9.90 2.08
CA ASP A 45 -5.85 8.88 2.75
C ASP A 45 -5.39 7.81 1.76
N ALA A 46 -6.26 7.40 0.83
CA ALA A 46 -5.89 6.46 -0.23
C ALA A 46 -4.70 6.97 -1.06
N ILE A 47 -4.76 8.21 -1.55
CA ILE A 47 -3.68 8.84 -2.33
C ILE A 47 -2.42 9.02 -1.48
N LEU A 48 -2.58 9.54 -0.25
CA LEU A 48 -1.46 9.82 0.64
C LEU A 48 -0.71 8.52 0.98
N ASN A 49 -1.41 7.50 1.43
CA ASN A 49 -0.81 6.24 1.84
C ASN A 49 -0.21 5.48 0.65
N ALA A 50 -0.85 5.49 -0.52
CA ALA A 50 -0.24 4.96 -1.74
C ALA A 50 1.06 5.71 -2.09
N SER A 51 1.05 7.04 -2.01
CA SER A 51 2.24 7.87 -2.27
C SER A 51 3.38 7.58 -1.29
N ARG A 52 3.08 7.28 -0.03
CA ARG A 52 4.09 6.88 0.97
C ARG A 52 4.79 5.58 0.56
N PHE A 53 4.07 4.58 0.07
CA PHE A 53 4.69 3.34 -0.43
C PHE A 53 5.68 3.60 -1.58
N ILE A 54 5.31 4.45 -2.54
CA ILE A 54 6.21 4.77 -3.65
C ILE A 54 7.43 5.58 -3.16
N LYS A 55 7.22 6.63 -2.36
CA LYS A 55 8.28 7.57 -1.97
C LYS A 55 9.19 7.04 -0.86
N GLU A 56 8.64 6.45 0.19
CA GLU A 56 9.38 6.09 1.40
C GLU A 56 9.97 4.67 1.32
N SER A 57 9.27 3.77 0.63
CA SER A 57 9.62 2.35 0.54
C SER A 57 10.15 1.90 -0.83
N HIS A 58 10.06 2.76 -1.85
CA HIS A 58 10.46 2.47 -3.23
C HIS A 58 9.70 1.31 -3.87
N ALA A 59 8.45 1.09 -3.48
CA ALA A 59 7.56 0.18 -4.20
C ALA A 59 7.29 0.70 -5.61
N ASN A 60 7.03 -0.21 -6.56
CA ASN A 60 6.65 0.14 -7.92
C ASN A 60 5.15 0.34 -8.08
N GLY A 61 4.34 -0.19 -7.15
CA GLY A 61 2.90 -0.01 -7.12
C GLY A 61 2.31 -0.48 -5.80
N VAL A 62 1.00 -0.31 -5.67
CA VAL A 62 0.24 -0.73 -4.48
C VAL A 62 -0.91 -1.67 -4.84
N LYS A 63 -1.19 -2.64 -3.96
CA LYS A 63 -2.40 -3.46 -3.95
C LYS A 63 -3.41 -2.84 -2.98
N VAL A 64 -4.67 -2.80 -3.42
CA VAL A 64 -5.85 -2.47 -2.60
C VAL A 64 -6.88 -3.59 -2.77
N GLU A 65 -7.73 -3.79 -1.77
CA GLU A 65 -8.75 -4.86 -1.76
C GLU A 65 -10.16 -4.26 -1.72
N GLY A 66 -11.02 -4.81 -2.55
CA GLY A 66 -12.41 -4.36 -2.71
C GLY A 66 -12.89 -4.56 -4.14
N GLY A 67 -14.20 -4.49 -4.32
CA GLY A 67 -14.87 -4.58 -5.61
C GLY A 67 -15.15 -3.21 -6.22
N ILE A 68 -16.33 -3.08 -6.83
CA ILE A 68 -16.78 -1.87 -7.52
C ILE A 68 -16.79 -0.64 -6.60
N GLU A 69 -16.98 -0.84 -5.29
CA GLU A 69 -17.05 0.19 -4.27
C GLU A 69 -15.73 0.96 -4.08
N ILE A 70 -14.58 0.37 -4.43
CA ILE A 70 -13.28 1.05 -4.37
C ILE A 70 -12.77 1.51 -5.75
N ALA A 71 -13.54 1.32 -6.82
CA ALA A 71 -13.10 1.65 -8.18
C ALA A 71 -12.72 3.14 -8.34
N SER A 72 -13.44 4.04 -7.67
CA SER A 72 -13.10 5.46 -7.64
C SER A 72 -11.72 5.71 -7.02
N LYS A 73 -11.38 5.00 -5.94
CA LYS A 73 -10.09 5.10 -5.25
C LYS A 73 -8.95 4.57 -6.12
N ILE A 74 -9.15 3.43 -6.79
CA ILE A 74 -8.17 2.88 -7.74
C ILE A 74 -7.88 3.91 -8.85
N LYS A 75 -8.93 4.52 -9.40
CA LYS A 75 -8.79 5.57 -10.43
C LYS A 75 -8.00 6.76 -9.91
N LEU A 76 -8.31 7.24 -8.71
CA LEU A 76 -7.61 8.37 -8.09
C LEU A 76 -6.11 8.08 -7.86
N ILE A 77 -5.78 6.93 -7.28
CA ILE A 77 -4.38 6.52 -7.04
C ILE A 77 -3.60 6.38 -8.36
N SER A 78 -4.26 5.89 -9.42
CA SER A 78 -3.62 5.65 -10.71
C SER A 78 -3.41 6.93 -11.53
N GLN A 79 -4.07 8.03 -11.17
CA GLN A 79 -4.04 9.31 -11.89
C GLN A 79 -3.30 10.42 -11.13
N SER A 80 -2.84 10.14 -9.91
CA SER A 80 -2.11 11.07 -9.05
C SER A 80 -0.61 11.15 -9.34
#